data_AF-A0A811L646-F1
#
_entry.id   AF-A0A811L646-F1
#
_cell.length_a   1.000
_cell.length_b   1.000
_cell.length_c   1.000
_cell.angle_alpha   90.00
_cell.angle_beta   90.00
_cell.angle_gamma   90.00
#
_symmetry.space_group_name_H-M   'P 1'
#
loop_
_entity.id
_entity.type
_entity.pdbx_description
1 polymer ?
#
loop_
_entity_poly.entity_id
_entity_poly.type
_entity_poly.pdbx_seq_one_letter_code
_entity_poly.pdbx_strand_id
1 'polypeptide(L)'
;MSQQSLVLFEFDLNNVEKLFLGKPWWCPVSEKRLIDKLAQFQPFGVKKHLELLNLVHAMHYVAEDEENVSIEELVSKEDYQLYAKRQKEIKDDVIVFNPKYNFRPNGQEILEKVNEFFDLDAMDKEDRITRQFKEESYELPPHIEQLYEQYNETEK
;
A
#
# COMPACT_ATOMS: atom_id res chain seq x y z
N MET A 1 -21.92 2.85 -57.73
CA MET A 1 -21.79 1.84 -56.67
C MET A 1 -20.43 2.07 -56.02
N SER A 2 -20.40 2.76 -54.88
CA SER A 2 -19.15 3.12 -54.18
C SER A 2 -18.82 2.04 -53.16
N GLN A 3 -17.68 1.37 -53.32
CA GLN A 3 -17.16 0.43 -52.34
C GLN A 3 -16.67 1.21 -51.11
N GLN A 4 -17.26 0.94 -49.94
CA GLN A 4 -16.69 1.36 -48.66
C GLN A 4 -15.53 0.42 -48.33
N SER A 5 -14.31 0.93 -48.33
CA SER A 5 -13.16 0.23 -47.76
C SER A 5 -13.29 0.19 -46.24
N LEU A 6 -13.49 -1.00 -45.69
CA LEU A 6 -13.37 -1.27 -44.25
C LEU A 6 -11.92 -0.99 -43.84
N VAL A 7 -11.70 0.12 -43.14
CA VAL A 7 -10.43 0.38 -42.44
C VAL A 7 -10.41 -0.53 -41.23
N LEU A 8 -9.81 -1.71 -41.38
CA LEU A 8 -9.34 -2.49 -40.23
C LEU A 8 -8.20 -1.69 -39.62
N PHE A 9 -8.47 -1.06 -38.47
CA PHE A 9 -7.40 -0.53 -37.63
C PHE A 9 -6.55 -1.71 -37.18
N GLU A 10 -5.40 -1.87 -37.84
CA GLU A 10 -4.37 -2.81 -37.40
C GLU A 10 -3.85 -2.33 -36.04
N PHE A 11 -4.15 -3.10 -35.00
CA PHE A 11 -3.79 -2.78 -33.61
C PHE A 11 -2.30 -3.08 -33.42
N ASP A 12 -1.45 -2.10 -33.73
CA ASP A 12 0.00 -2.21 -33.56
C ASP A 12 0.39 -2.04 -32.08
N LEU A 13 0.71 -3.16 -31.44
CA LEU A 13 1.16 -3.23 -30.05
C LEU A 13 2.38 -2.32 -29.78
N ASN A 14 3.24 -2.07 -30.78
CA ASN A 14 4.42 -1.22 -30.61
C ASN A 14 4.08 0.28 -30.53
N ASN A 15 2.94 0.69 -31.08
CA ASN A 15 2.43 2.06 -30.95
C ASN A 15 1.74 2.28 -29.59
N VAL A 16 1.14 1.24 -29.02
CA VAL A 16 0.66 1.25 -27.63
C VAL A 16 1.85 1.35 -26.68
N GLU A 17 2.93 0.61 -26.89
CA GLU A 17 4.12 0.74 -26.03
C GLU A 17 4.74 2.16 -26.04
N LYS A 18 4.69 2.86 -27.17
CA LYS A 18 5.25 4.22 -27.30
C LYS A 18 4.36 5.34 -26.76
N LEU A 19 3.04 5.16 -26.76
CA LEU A 19 2.09 6.14 -26.19
C LEU A 19 2.05 6.12 -24.65
N PHE A 20 2.61 5.08 -24.01
CA PHE A 20 2.53 4.81 -22.57
C PHE A 20 3.87 4.94 -21.82
N LEU A 21 4.89 5.56 -22.45
CA LEU A 21 6.27 5.76 -21.94
C LEU A 21 6.40 6.73 -20.75
N GLY A 22 5.51 6.68 -19.74
CA GLY A 22 5.63 7.53 -18.56
C GLY A 22 4.77 7.17 -17.35
N LYS A 23 4.11 6.00 -17.30
CA LYS A 23 3.34 5.59 -16.11
C LYS A 23 3.83 4.28 -15.50
N PRO A 24 3.86 4.15 -14.16
CA PRO A 24 4.20 2.92 -13.46
C PRO A 24 3.32 1.75 -13.92
N TRP A 25 3.95 0.60 -14.22
CA TRP A 25 3.28 -0.57 -14.81
C TRP A 25 2.50 -1.35 -13.74
N TRP A 26 1.32 -0.83 -13.38
CA TRP A 26 0.30 -1.57 -12.66
C TRP A 26 -0.26 -2.66 -13.58
N CYS A 27 0.03 -3.92 -13.27
CA CYS A 27 -0.61 -5.08 -13.90
C CYS A 27 -1.76 -5.59 -13.03
N PRO A 28 -2.72 -6.36 -13.58
CA PRO A 28 -3.88 -6.85 -12.82
C PRO A 28 -3.52 -7.60 -11.54
N VAL A 29 -2.39 -8.31 -11.55
CA VAL A 29 -1.87 -9.04 -10.38
C VAL A 29 -1.39 -8.06 -9.31
N SER A 30 -0.63 -7.03 -9.68
CA SER A 30 -0.16 -6.02 -8.74
C SER A 30 -1.30 -5.16 -8.20
N GLU A 31 -2.32 -4.87 -9.01
CA GLU A 31 -3.51 -4.14 -8.56
C GLU A 31 -4.35 -4.97 -7.58
N LYS A 32 -4.62 -6.25 -7.92
CA LYS A 32 -5.28 -7.18 -7.00
C LYS A 32 -4.54 -7.24 -5.67
N ARG A 33 -3.21 -7.40 -5.74
CA ARG A 33 -2.34 -7.45 -4.57
C ARG A 33 -2.42 -6.18 -3.73
N LEU A 34 -2.44 -5.00 -4.36
CA LEU A 34 -2.62 -3.73 -3.66
C LEU A 34 -3.98 -3.70 -2.93
N ILE A 35 -5.06 -4.08 -3.60
CA ILE A 35 -6.41 -4.10 -3.01
C ILE A 35 -6.47 -5.05 -1.80
N ASP A 36 -5.93 -6.26 -1.94
CA ASP A 36 -5.85 -7.23 -0.84
C ASP A 36 -5.08 -6.65 0.36
N LYS A 37 -4.03 -5.88 0.08
CA LYS A 37 -3.20 -5.25 1.10
C LYS A 37 -3.79 -4.01 1.73
N LEU A 38 -4.63 -3.26 1.04
CA LEU A 38 -5.34 -2.11 1.60
C LEU A 38 -6.33 -2.49 2.70
N ALA A 39 -6.83 -3.73 2.68
CA ALA A 39 -7.64 -4.25 3.78
C ALA A 39 -6.82 -4.46 5.07
N GLN A 40 -5.50 -4.65 4.96
CA GLN A 40 -4.60 -4.87 6.09
C GLN A 40 -3.89 -3.58 6.52
N PHE A 41 -3.48 -2.77 5.55
CA PHE A 41 -2.74 -1.53 5.74
C PHE A 41 -3.58 -0.36 5.22
N GLN A 42 -3.91 0.58 6.10
CA GLN A 42 -4.71 1.76 5.78
C GLN A 42 -3.79 2.98 5.65
N PRO A 43 -3.34 3.35 4.43
CA PRO A 43 -2.37 4.44 4.21
C PRO A 43 -3.04 5.83 4.30
N PHE A 44 -3.88 6.03 5.30
CA PHE A 44 -4.61 7.26 5.61
C PHE A 44 -4.71 7.43 7.13
N GLY A 45 -5.13 8.62 7.55
CA GLY A 45 -5.31 8.98 8.94
C GLY A 45 -3.99 9.18 9.70
N VAL A 46 -4.06 9.00 11.02
CA VAL A 46 -2.93 9.30 11.93
C VAL A 46 -1.71 8.42 11.67
N LYS A 47 -1.91 7.16 11.24
CA LYS A 47 -0.82 6.19 10.99
C LYS A 47 -0.36 6.15 9.53
N LYS A 48 -0.85 7.07 8.68
CA LYS A 48 -0.61 7.11 7.23
C LYS A 48 0.80 6.74 6.79
N HIS A 49 1.81 7.40 7.36
CA HIS A 49 3.20 7.19 6.93
C HIS A 49 3.75 5.80 7.30
N LEU A 50 3.38 5.27 8.48
CA LEU A 50 3.80 3.95 8.91
C LEU A 50 3.11 2.86 8.09
N GLU A 51 1.80 2.99 7.89
CA GLU A 51 1.02 2.04 7.09
C GLU A 51 1.46 2.07 5.63
N LEU A 52 1.79 3.24 5.08
CA LEU A 52 2.34 3.36 3.73
C LEU A 52 3.70 2.66 3.60
N LEU A 53 4.59 2.79 4.59
CA LEU A 53 5.88 2.09 4.59
C LEU A 53 5.68 0.56 4.58
N ASN A 54 4.79 0.07 5.44
CA ASN A 54 4.46 -1.36 5.50
C ASN A 54 3.83 -1.85 4.20
N LEU A 55 2.95 -1.05 3.61
CA LEU A 55 2.30 -1.36 2.33
C LEU A 55 3.31 -1.42 1.19
N VAL A 56 4.25 -0.47 1.11
CA VAL A 56 5.38 -0.53 0.16
C VAL A 56 6.12 -1.85 0.32
N HIS A 57 6.53 -2.20 1.54
CA HIS A 57 7.24 -3.45 1.80
C HIS A 57 6.42 -4.69 1.36
N ALA A 58 5.12 -4.73 1.68
CA ALA A 58 4.23 -5.83 1.33
C ALA A 58 3.90 -5.93 -0.18
N MET A 59 4.10 -4.85 -0.93
CA MET A 59 4.06 -4.85 -2.40
C MET A 59 5.37 -5.31 -3.03
N HIS A 60 6.47 -5.35 -2.28
CA HIS A 60 7.76 -5.82 -2.80
C HIS A 60 7.98 -7.31 -2.56
N TYR A 61 7.29 -7.85 -1.57
CA TYR A 61 7.58 -9.15 -0.99
C TYR A 61 6.30 -9.91 -0.61
N VAL A 62 6.36 -11.24 -0.70
CA VAL A 62 5.30 -12.16 -0.24
C VAL A 62 5.91 -13.07 0.82
N ALA A 63 5.42 -13.01 2.04
CA ALA A 63 5.89 -13.88 3.11
C ALA A 63 5.18 -15.24 3.03
N GLU A 64 5.85 -16.32 3.44
CA GLU A 64 5.27 -17.67 3.38
C GLU A 64 4.14 -17.90 4.40
N ASP A 65 4.12 -17.15 5.49
CA ASP A 65 3.12 -17.21 6.56
C ASP A 65 1.95 -16.24 6.34
N GLU A 66 1.88 -15.63 5.14
CA GLU A 66 0.90 -14.62 4.86
C GLU A 66 -0.52 -15.20 4.75
N GLU A 67 -1.36 -14.85 5.72
CA GLU A 67 -2.73 -15.34 5.80
C GLU A 67 -3.64 -14.78 4.69
N ASN A 68 -4.61 -15.59 4.26
CA ASN A 68 -5.66 -15.23 3.29
C ASN A 68 -5.13 -14.84 1.90
N VAL A 69 -3.97 -15.33 1.51
CA VAL A 69 -3.35 -15.04 0.21
C VAL A 69 -3.11 -16.31 -0.59
N SER A 70 -3.55 -16.30 -1.85
CA SER A 70 -3.26 -17.36 -2.80
C SER A 70 -1.81 -17.24 -3.30
N ILE A 71 -0.85 -17.79 -2.54
CA ILE A 71 0.59 -17.72 -2.85
C ILE A 71 0.88 -18.22 -4.28
N GLU A 72 0.20 -19.28 -4.72
CA GLU A 72 0.29 -19.82 -6.09
C GLU A 72 0.05 -18.76 -7.18
N GLU A 73 -0.86 -17.82 -6.94
CA GLU A 73 -1.17 -16.76 -7.89
C GLU A 73 -0.15 -15.62 -7.86
N LEU A 74 0.66 -15.50 -6.81
CA LEU A 74 1.54 -14.35 -6.59
C LEU A 74 3.01 -14.63 -6.86
N VAL A 75 3.48 -15.86 -6.71
CA VAL A 75 4.90 -16.21 -6.84
C VAL A 75 5.19 -17.01 -8.12
N SER A 76 6.46 -17.22 -8.43
CA SER A 76 6.88 -18.07 -9.56
C SER A 76 6.51 -19.54 -9.31
N LYS A 77 6.49 -20.36 -10.36
CA LYS A 77 6.18 -21.80 -10.21
C LYS A 77 7.25 -22.50 -9.37
N GLU A 78 8.50 -22.07 -9.51
CA GLU A 78 9.66 -22.58 -8.77
C GLU A 78 9.53 -22.23 -7.27
N ASP A 79 9.20 -20.99 -6.95
CA ASP A 79 8.99 -20.53 -5.57
C ASP A 79 7.78 -21.21 -4.93
N TYR A 80 6.70 -21.43 -5.70
CA TYR A 80 5.53 -22.15 -5.20
C TYR A 80 5.84 -23.61 -4.86
N GLN A 81 6.69 -24.29 -5.65
CA GLN A 81 7.15 -25.64 -5.31
C GLN A 81 7.96 -25.66 -4.01
N LEU A 82 8.81 -24.65 -3.80
CA LEU A 82 9.54 -24.48 -2.56
C LEU A 82 8.59 -24.26 -1.38
N TYR A 83 7.63 -23.34 -1.51
CA TYR A 83 6.57 -23.10 -0.54
C TYR A 83 5.81 -24.39 -0.20
N ALA A 84 5.29 -25.11 -1.21
CA ALA A 84 4.51 -26.32 -1.03
C ALA A 84 5.29 -27.46 -0.36
N LYS A 85 6.61 -27.52 -0.58
CA LYS A 85 7.49 -28.45 0.14
C LYS A 85 7.64 -28.05 1.61
N ARG A 86 7.83 -26.75 1.87
CA ARG A 86 8.03 -26.20 3.23
C ARG A 86 6.78 -26.32 4.11
N GLN A 87 5.58 -26.20 3.55
CA GLN A 87 4.31 -26.35 4.28
C GLN A 87 4.13 -27.74 4.95
N LYS A 88 4.94 -28.74 4.59
CA LYS A 88 4.93 -30.08 5.18
C LYS A 88 5.94 -30.25 6.31
N GLU A 89 6.79 -29.26 6.53
CA GLU A 89 7.89 -29.28 7.50
C GLU A 89 7.55 -28.31 8.64
N ILE A 90 7.78 -28.70 9.90
CA ILE A 90 7.69 -27.77 11.04
C ILE A 90 8.98 -26.95 11.04
N LYS A 91 8.86 -25.63 10.97
CA LYS A 91 10.01 -24.71 10.87
C LYS A 91 9.84 -23.50 11.77
N ASP A 92 10.97 -22.98 12.24
CA ASP A 92 11.06 -21.78 13.07
C ASP A 92 11.41 -20.52 12.23
N ASP A 93 11.59 -20.65 10.92
CA ASP A 93 11.96 -19.57 10.00
C ASP A 93 10.85 -19.26 8.99
N VAL A 94 10.72 -17.97 8.63
CA VAL A 94 9.81 -17.47 7.59
C VAL A 94 10.61 -17.09 6.34
N ILE A 95 10.32 -17.72 5.21
CA ILE A 95 10.87 -17.33 3.90
C ILE A 95 10.00 -16.25 3.25
N VAL A 96 10.68 -15.37 2.52
CA VAL A 96 10.08 -14.30 1.74
C VAL A 96 10.38 -14.55 0.25
N PHE A 97 9.34 -14.45 -0.57
CA PHE A 97 9.39 -14.60 -2.02
C PHE A 97 9.24 -13.25 -2.72
N ASN A 98 9.76 -13.18 -3.94
CA ASN A 98 9.48 -12.07 -4.83
C ASN A 98 8.13 -12.30 -5.54
N PRO A 99 7.24 -11.30 -5.57
CA PRO A 99 6.05 -11.35 -6.41
C PRO A 99 6.43 -11.51 -7.88
N LYS A 100 5.58 -12.21 -8.64
CA LYS A 100 5.74 -12.50 -10.07
C LYS A 100 5.66 -11.26 -10.97
N TYR A 101 5.04 -10.19 -10.50
CA TYR A 101 5.05 -8.91 -11.20
C TYR A 101 6.41 -8.22 -10.99
N ASN A 102 6.90 -7.50 -12.00
CA ASN A 102 8.21 -6.83 -11.92
C ASN A 102 8.13 -5.42 -11.31
N PHE A 103 6.96 -4.79 -11.37
CA PHE A 103 6.76 -3.44 -10.86
C PHE A 103 6.91 -3.40 -9.33
N ARG A 104 7.59 -2.37 -8.82
CA ARG A 104 7.91 -2.20 -7.41
C ARG A 104 7.52 -0.78 -6.99
N PRO A 105 6.26 -0.56 -6.61
CA PRO A 105 5.72 0.78 -6.42
C PRO A 105 6.32 1.45 -5.18
N ASN A 106 6.78 2.70 -5.33
CA ASN A 106 7.12 3.53 -4.20
C ASN A 106 5.85 4.10 -3.52
N GLY A 107 6.02 4.73 -2.36
CA GLY A 107 4.87 5.24 -1.59
C GLY A 107 4.01 6.26 -2.35
N GLN A 108 4.61 7.10 -3.19
CA GLN A 108 3.86 8.07 -4.00
C GLN A 108 3.01 7.35 -5.06
N GLU A 109 3.58 6.38 -5.77
CA GLU A 109 2.85 5.61 -6.79
C GLU A 109 1.68 4.83 -6.18
N ILE A 110 1.85 4.31 -4.95
CA ILE A 110 0.76 3.67 -4.20
C ILE A 110 -0.32 4.70 -3.88
N LEU A 111 0.02 5.85 -3.29
CA LEU A 111 -0.98 6.86 -2.93
C LEU A 111 -1.74 7.38 -4.15
N GLU A 112 -1.05 7.63 -5.27
CA GLU A 112 -1.69 8.00 -6.54
C GLU A 112 -2.71 6.94 -6.96
N LYS A 113 -2.33 5.66 -6.89
CA LYS A 113 -3.21 4.55 -7.25
C LYS A 113 -4.39 4.38 -6.30
N VAL A 114 -4.16 4.51 -4.98
CA VAL A 114 -5.21 4.42 -3.97
C VAL A 114 -6.22 5.55 -4.13
N ASN A 115 -5.76 6.74 -4.49
CA ASN A 115 -6.61 7.90 -4.73
C ASN A 115 -7.52 7.74 -5.97
N GLU A 116 -7.22 6.81 -6.89
CA GLU A 116 -8.13 6.42 -7.97
C GLU A 116 -9.35 5.65 -7.45
N PHE A 117 -9.20 4.92 -6.34
CA PHE A 117 -10.24 4.07 -5.76
C PHE A 117 -11.01 4.76 -4.63
N PHE A 118 -10.32 5.55 -3.82
CA PHE A 118 -10.85 6.17 -2.61
C PHE A 118 -10.45 7.64 -2.53
N ASP A 119 -11.35 8.48 -2.01
CA ASP A 119 -11.03 9.86 -1.68
C ASP A 119 -10.19 9.90 -0.39
N LEU A 120 -8.86 9.94 -0.54
CA LEU A 120 -7.93 9.90 0.60
C LEU A 120 -8.08 11.12 1.51
N ASP A 121 -8.42 12.28 0.97
CA ASP A 121 -8.58 13.51 1.76
C ASP A 121 -9.83 13.41 2.65
N ALA A 122 -10.92 12.85 2.12
CA ALA A 122 -12.13 12.59 2.89
C ALA A 122 -11.86 11.57 4.02
N MET A 123 -11.14 10.49 3.72
CA MET A 123 -10.79 9.46 4.71
C MET A 123 -9.84 9.98 5.79
N ASP A 124 -8.84 10.79 5.42
CA ASP A 124 -7.92 11.44 6.37
C ASP A 124 -8.70 12.36 7.34
N LYS A 125 -9.72 13.07 6.84
CA LYS A 125 -10.57 13.93 7.67
C LYS A 125 -11.44 13.12 8.62
N GLU A 126 -12.06 12.04 8.14
CA GLU A 126 -12.91 11.16 8.96
C GLU A 126 -12.12 10.44 10.07
N ASP A 127 -10.95 9.89 9.75
CA ASP A 127 -10.09 9.22 10.75
C ASP A 127 -9.67 10.21 11.85
N ARG A 128 -9.32 11.44 11.48
CA ARG A 128 -8.98 12.50 12.43
C ARG A 128 -10.14 12.84 13.36
N ILE A 129 -11.37 12.90 12.86
CA ILE A 129 -12.57 13.17 13.67
C ILE A 129 -12.84 12.02 14.62
N THR A 130 -12.82 10.79 14.13
CA THR A 130 -13.07 9.58 14.92
C THR A 130 -12.03 9.38 16.03
N ARG A 131 -10.76 9.73 15.74
CA ARG A 131 -9.64 9.64 16.69
C ARG A 131 -9.39 10.92 17.48
N GLN A 132 -10.29 11.90 17.40
CA GLN A 132 -10.25 12.98 18.40
C GLN A 132 -10.41 12.31 19.76
N PHE A 133 -9.32 12.27 20.51
CA PHE A 133 -9.41 12.17 21.95
C PHE A 133 -10.39 13.28 22.34
N LYS A 134 -11.50 12.93 22.98
CA LYS A 134 -12.21 13.94 23.75
C LYS A 134 -11.14 14.55 24.64
N GLU A 135 -10.90 15.85 24.50
CA GLU A 135 -10.18 16.61 25.52
C GLU A 135 -11.02 16.50 26.79
N GLU A 136 -10.91 15.36 27.48
CA GLU A 136 -11.06 15.37 28.91
C GLU A 136 -9.93 16.27 29.40
N SER A 137 -10.30 17.32 30.12
CA SER A 137 -9.39 18.30 30.70
C SER A 137 -8.18 17.59 31.29
N TYR A 138 -7.08 17.58 30.54
CA TYR A 138 -5.83 16.99 31.00
C TYR A 138 -5.27 17.97 32.03
N GLU A 139 -5.50 17.66 33.31
CA GLU A 139 -4.85 18.37 34.40
C GLU A 139 -3.39 17.95 34.42
N LEU A 140 -2.49 18.94 34.33
CA LEU A 140 -1.07 18.69 34.44
C LEU A 140 -0.78 18.19 35.86
N PRO A 141 0.10 17.20 36.05
CA PRO A 141 0.56 16.83 37.38
C PRO A 141 1.10 18.06 38.14
N PRO A 142 0.80 18.25 39.44
CA PRO A 142 1.06 19.51 40.16
C PRO A 142 2.52 19.98 40.13
N HIS A 143 3.47 19.04 40.08
CA HIS A 143 4.90 19.36 40.00
C HIS A 143 5.32 19.91 38.63
N ILE A 144 4.58 19.61 37.57
CA ILE A 144 4.82 20.12 36.22
C ILE A 144 4.24 21.53 36.08
N GLU A 145 3.05 21.79 36.64
CA GLU A 145 2.45 23.12 36.66
C GLU A 145 3.37 24.16 37.32
N GLN A 146 3.96 23.81 38.46
CA GLN A 146 4.89 24.68 39.18
C GLN A 146 6.15 25.03 38.35
N LEU A 147 6.63 24.09 37.53
CA LEU A 147 7.75 24.35 36.63
C LEU A 147 7.35 25.31 35.51
N TYR A 148 6.17 25.12 34.92
CA TYR A 148 5.66 26.04 33.89
C TYR A 148 5.48 27.46 34.41
N GLU A 149 4.95 27.63 35.61
CA GLU A 149 4.80 28.94 36.26
C GLU A 149 6.17 29.60 36.47
N GLN A 150 7.16 28.86 36.99
CA GLN A 150 8.52 29.36 37.18
C GLN A 150 9.19 29.79 35.86
N TYR A 151 9.05 28.99 34.80
CA TYR A 151 9.60 29.35 33.49
C TYR A 151 8.98 30.65 32.94
N ASN A 152 7.66 30.81 33.04
CA ASN A 152 6.96 32.01 32.56
C ASN A 152 7.23 33.27 33.39
N GLU A 153 7.56 33.12 34.68
CA GLU A 153 7.99 34.24 35.54
C GLU A 153 9.42 34.69 35.26
N THR A 154 10.29 33.79 34.78
CA THR A 154 11.71 34.09 34.51
C THR A 154 11.90 34.85 33.19
N GLU A 155 10.91 34.82 32.29
CA GLU A 155 10.92 35.54 31.00
C GLU A 155 10.29 36.94 31.06
N LYS A 156 9.88 37.43 32.23
CA LYS A 156 9.40 38.81 32.47
C LYS A 156 10.47 39.69 33.11
#